data_AF-A0A7R8WUG1-F1
#
_entry.id   AF-A0A7R8WUG1-F1
#
_cell.length_a   1.000
_cell.length_b   1.000
_cell.length_c   1.000
_cell.angle_alpha   90.00
_cell.angle_beta   90.00
_cell.angle_gamma   90.00
#
_symmetry.space_group_name_H-M   'P 1'
#
loop_
_entity.id
_entity.type
_entity.pdbx_description
1 polymer ?
#
loop_
_entity_poly.entity_id
_entity_poly.type
_entity_poly.pdbx_seq_one_letter_code
_entity_poly.pdbx_strand_id
1 'polypeptide(L)'
;MVRLAVEDSDWLHLSDWESVQTGWVRTRTVLEYHQNAINRYLGKASGEGEEEDPELLSASADALTTSKKVQTEVEDWLQGQADASDDVRVRLLCGADLLESFAVPGLWEDEDIETIVRDFGIVCISREGSNPQKFVYENDVLTRHQRRIDIVTEWISNEISATKVRRAIRRGESI
;
A
#
# COMPACT_ATOMS: atom_id res chain seq x y z
N MET A 1 -1.45 4.72 -17.32
CA MET A 1 -2.85 4.95 -16.87
C MET A 1 -2.86 5.63 -15.52
N VAL A 2 -2.36 4.98 -14.45
CA VAL A 2 -2.37 5.57 -13.09
C VAL A 2 -1.67 6.93 -13.06
N ARG A 3 -0.49 7.08 -13.68
CA ARG A 3 0.25 8.35 -13.76
C ARG A 3 -0.59 9.52 -14.32
N LEU A 4 -1.42 9.28 -15.33
CA LEU A 4 -2.33 10.29 -15.89
C LEU A 4 -3.56 10.51 -15.00
N ALA A 5 -4.03 9.47 -14.31
CA ALA A 5 -5.19 9.55 -13.42
C ALA A 5 -4.90 10.35 -12.13
N VAL A 6 -3.63 10.47 -11.75
CA VAL A 6 -3.18 11.23 -10.56
C VAL A 6 -2.44 12.52 -10.91
N GLU A 7 -2.38 12.91 -12.20
CA GLU A 7 -1.62 14.08 -12.66
C GLU A 7 -2.07 15.39 -12.00
N ASP A 8 -3.39 15.54 -11.80
CA ASP A 8 -3.99 16.72 -11.17
C ASP A 8 -4.16 16.57 -9.63
N SER A 9 -3.52 15.56 -9.02
CA SER A 9 -3.65 15.32 -7.58
C SER A 9 -2.45 15.82 -6.79
N ASP A 10 -2.70 16.69 -5.81
CA ASP A 10 -1.65 17.24 -4.93
C ASP A 10 -1.24 16.28 -3.79
N TRP A 11 -1.95 15.17 -3.60
CA TRP A 11 -1.79 14.27 -2.45
C TRP A 11 -1.72 12.78 -2.81
N LEU A 12 -1.91 12.43 -4.09
CA LEU A 12 -1.74 11.07 -4.59
C LEU A 12 -0.51 10.98 -5.47
N HIS A 13 0.39 10.05 -5.16
CA HIS A 13 1.59 9.80 -5.93
C HIS A 13 1.65 8.33 -6.36
N LEU A 14 2.15 8.10 -7.58
CA LEU A 14 2.38 6.77 -8.11
C LEU A 14 3.80 6.30 -7.76
N SER A 15 3.89 5.21 -7.00
CA SER A 15 5.13 4.44 -6.87
C SER A 15 5.15 3.32 -7.92
N ASP A 16 6.19 3.29 -8.75
CA ASP A 16 6.42 2.21 -9.72
C ASP A 16 7.24 1.05 -9.09
N TRP A 17 7.64 1.15 -7.81
CA TRP A 17 8.60 0.24 -7.15
C TRP A 17 8.23 -1.24 -7.27
N GLU A 18 7.01 -1.62 -6.92
CA GLU A 18 6.56 -3.01 -6.93
C GLU A 18 6.58 -3.57 -8.36
N SER A 19 6.19 -2.77 -9.34
CA SER A 19 6.03 -3.19 -10.74
C SER A 19 7.35 -3.41 -11.47
N VAL A 20 8.44 -2.81 -11.01
CA VAL A 20 9.78 -2.96 -11.61
C VAL A 20 10.57 -4.12 -11.01
N GLN A 21 10.03 -4.82 -10.01
CA GLN A 21 10.67 -6.00 -9.43
C GLN A 21 10.65 -7.17 -10.43
N THR A 22 11.64 -8.06 -10.33
CA THR A 22 11.82 -9.18 -11.28
C THR A 22 10.76 -10.27 -11.15
N GLY A 23 9.99 -10.27 -10.07
CA GLY A 23 8.95 -11.26 -9.79
C GLY A 23 7.87 -10.70 -8.88
N TRP A 24 6.88 -11.55 -8.57
CA TRP A 24 5.82 -11.20 -7.63
C TRP A 24 6.41 -10.93 -6.23
N VAL A 25 5.90 -9.88 -5.60
CA VAL A 25 6.31 -9.45 -4.26
C VAL A 25 5.10 -9.51 -3.32
N ARG A 26 5.35 -9.91 -2.08
CA ARG A 26 4.33 -9.92 -1.02
C ARG A 26 3.92 -8.50 -0.67
N THR A 27 2.63 -8.27 -0.44
CA THR A 27 2.09 -6.98 0.03
C THR A 27 2.80 -6.49 1.30
N ARG A 28 3.12 -7.39 2.23
CA ARG A 28 3.92 -7.07 3.43
C ARG A 28 5.24 -6.37 3.06
N THR A 29 5.99 -6.93 2.12
CA THR A 29 7.29 -6.37 1.69
C THR A 29 7.13 -5.01 1.02
N VAL A 30 6.04 -4.80 0.27
CA VAL A 30 5.72 -3.48 -0.31
C VAL A 30 5.46 -2.44 0.78
N LEU A 31 4.70 -2.80 1.82
CA LEU A 31 4.43 -1.91 2.96
C LEU A 31 5.72 -1.59 3.75
N GLU A 32 6.55 -2.60 4.00
CA GLU A 32 7.86 -2.45 4.66
C GLU A 32 8.78 -1.51 3.87
N TYR A 33 8.86 -1.69 2.55
CA TYR A 33 9.64 -0.81 1.68
C TYR A 33 9.20 0.65 1.81
N HIS A 34 7.89 0.92 1.71
CA HIS A 34 7.37 2.27 1.79
C HIS A 34 7.52 2.91 3.17
N GLN A 35 7.32 2.15 4.26
CA GLN A 35 7.54 2.65 5.61
C GLN A 35 9.01 2.98 5.84
N ASN A 36 9.93 2.14 5.37
CA ASN A 36 11.37 2.39 5.49
C ASN A 36 11.82 3.59 4.66
N ALA A 37 11.24 3.80 3.47
CA ALA A 37 11.52 4.98 2.66
C ALA A 37 11.10 6.27 3.38
N ILE A 38 9.90 6.29 3.97
CA ILE A 38 9.40 7.42 4.76
C ILE A 38 10.27 7.65 6.01
N ASN A 39 10.59 6.59 6.76
CA ASN A 39 11.42 6.70 7.96
C ASN A 39 12.82 7.27 7.65
N ARG A 40 13.43 6.86 6.52
CA ARG A 40 14.72 7.42 6.08
C ARG A 40 14.61 8.90 5.75
N TYR A 41 13.55 9.31 5.04
CA TYR A 41 13.30 10.73 4.76
C TYR A 41 13.15 11.55 6.06
N LEU A 42 12.35 11.07 7.02
CA LEU A 42 12.15 11.73 8.31
C LEU A 42 13.42 11.75 9.18
N GLY A 43 14.22 10.69 9.15
CA GLY A 43 15.52 10.62 9.83
C GLY A 43 16.53 11.64 9.29
N LYS A 44 16.63 11.75 7.95
CA LYS A 44 17.44 12.79 7.29
C LYS A 44 16.97 14.20 7.67
N ALA A 45 15.66 14.45 7.68
CA ALA A 45 15.09 15.73 8.05
C ALA A 45 15.35 16.09 9.53
N SER A 46 15.44 15.08 10.40
CA SER A 46 15.76 15.22 11.83
C SER A 46 17.24 15.45 12.13
N GLY A 47 18.13 15.21 11.16
CA GLY A 47 19.59 15.32 11.33
C GLY A 47 20.25 14.15 12.06
N GLU A 48 19.56 13.01 12.18
CA GLU A 48 20.15 11.76 12.66
C GLU A 48 20.90 11.09 11.50
N GLY A 49 22.24 11.09 11.56
CA GLY A 49 23.11 10.59 10.49
C GLY A 49 22.91 9.10 10.19
N GLU A 50 22.93 8.74 8.92
CA GLU A 50 22.71 7.37 8.43
C GLU A 50 23.85 6.42 8.79
N GLU A 51 23.53 5.25 9.37
CA GLU A 51 24.24 4.01 9.05
C GLU A 51 23.68 3.50 7.70
N GLU A 52 24.53 3.38 6.69
CA GLU A 52 24.14 2.84 5.38
C GLU A 52 23.62 1.40 5.51
N ASP A 53 22.43 1.14 4.97
CA ASP A 53 21.77 -0.17 4.99
C ASP A 53 22.61 -1.23 4.22
N PRO A 54 23.19 -2.24 4.92
CA PRO A 54 24.09 -3.21 4.30
C PRO A 54 23.45 -4.07 3.21
N GLU A 55 22.12 -4.22 3.18
CA GLU A 55 21.43 -5.03 2.16
C GLU A 55 21.52 -4.41 0.75
N LEU A 56 21.60 -3.07 0.65
CA LEU A 56 21.77 -2.36 -0.63
C LEU A 56 23.14 -2.57 -1.27
N LEU A 57 24.17 -2.94 -0.49
CA LEU A 57 25.52 -3.22 -0.99
C LEU A 57 25.65 -4.58 -1.69
N SER A 58 24.65 -5.45 -1.52
CA SER A 58 24.62 -6.80 -2.12
C SER A 58 23.91 -6.86 -3.48
N ALA A 59 23.22 -5.78 -3.87
CA ALA A 59 22.41 -5.73 -5.08
C ALA A 59 23.25 -5.46 -6.35
N SER A 60 22.85 -6.08 -7.46
CA SER A 60 23.38 -5.79 -8.81
C SER A 60 23.35 -4.27 -9.11
N ALA A 61 24.33 -3.78 -9.85
CA ALA A 61 24.44 -2.36 -10.23
C ALA A 61 23.16 -1.80 -10.89
N ASP A 62 22.43 -2.63 -11.65
CA ASP A 62 21.17 -2.25 -12.29
C ASP A 62 20.00 -2.15 -11.29
N ALA A 63 19.97 -3.05 -10.30
CA ALA A 63 19.01 -3.01 -9.20
C ALA A 63 19.29 -1.82 -8.27
N LEU A 64 20.56 -1.53 -8.01
CA LEU A 64 21.00 -0.39 -7.21
C LEU A 64 20.60 0.95 -7.85
N THR A 65 20.72 1.07 -9.18
CA THR A 65 20.34 2.28 -9.91
C THR A 65 18.82 2.51 -9.88
N THR A 66 18.04 1.43 -10.00
CA THR A 66 16.57 1.48 -9.92
C THR A 66 16.10 1.83 -8.51
N SER A 67 16.67 1.19 -7.49
CA SER A 67 16.36 1.49 -6.08
C SER A 67 16.71 2.94 -5.72
N LYS A 68 17.87 3.46 -6.17
CA LYS A 68 18.25 4.86 -5.95
C LYS A 68 17.29 5.84 -6.63
N LYS A 69 16.85 5.55 -7.86
CA LYS A 69 15.91 6.42 -8.58
C LYS A 69 14.55 6.49 -7.89
N VAL A 70 13.97 5.34 -7.54
CA VAL A 70 12.66 5.27 -6.87
C VAL A 70 12.74 5.87 -5.47
N GLN A 71 13.88 5.71 -4.78
CA GLN A 71 14.13 6.36 -3.50
C GLN A 71 14.07 7.89 -3.61
N THR A 72 14.71 8.48 -4.63
CA THR A 72 14.64 9.94 -4.86
C THR A 72 13.21 10.41 -5.16
N GLU A 73 12.40 9.64 -5.89
CA GLU A 73 11.01 10.02 -6.21
C GLU A 73 10.13 10.14 -4.96
N VAL A 74 10.29 9.23 -3.98
CA VAL A 74 9.56 9.30 -2.71
C VAL A 74 10.03 10.47 -1.85
N GLU A 75 11.34 10.69 -1.75
CA GLU A 75 11.92 11.81 -0.99
C GLU A 75 11.48 13.17 -1.57
N ASP A 76 11.49 13.32 -2.90
CA ASP A 76 11.04 14.53 -3.59
C ASP A 76 9.54 14.78 -3.38
N TRP A 77 8.71 13.73 -3.37
CA TRP A 77 7.27 13.87 -3.15
C TRP A 77 6.92 14.24 -1.70
N LEU A 78 7.64 13.68 -0.72
CA LEU A 78 7.44 14.00 0.70
C LEU A 78 7.95 15.40 1.07
N GLN A 79 8.77 16.02 0.21
CA GLN A 79 9.31 17.35 0.43
C GLN A 79 8.18 18.38 0.61
N GLY A 80 8.09 18.94 1.83
CA GLY A 80 7.05 19.90 2.19
C GLY A 80 5.68 19.31 2.51
N GLN A 81 5.54 17.97 2.55
CA GLN A 81 4.32 17.28 2.99
C GLN A 81 4.40 16.74 4.43
N ALA A 82 5.60 16.42 4.92
CA ALA A 82 5.82 15.91 6.27
C ALA A 82 7.02 16.60 6.92
N ASP A 83 6.87 16.97 8.19
CA ASP A 83 7.93 17.54 9.00
C ASP A 83 8.71 16.44 9.74
N ALA A 84 9.96 16.71 10.07
CA ALA A 84 10.85 15.77 10.76
C ALA A 84 10.28 15.22 12.09
N SER A 85 9.38 15.97 12.73
CA SER A 85 8.74 15.59 13.99
C SER A 85 7.51 14.70 13.84
N ASP A 86 7.04 14.44 12.61
CA ASP A 86 5.81 13.70 12.37
C ASP A 86 6.03 12.19 12.52
N ASP A 87 5.17 11.52 13.29
CA ASP A 87 5.09 10.05 13.33
C ASP A 87 4.21 9.57 12.16
N VAL A 88 4.84 9.37 11.00
CA VAL A 88 4.15 8.92 9.78
C VAL A 88 4.12 7.40 9.71
N ARG A 89 2.92 6.85 9.54
CA ARG A 89 2.70 5.40 9.43
C ARG A 89 1.99 5.03 8.14
N VAL A 90 2.55 4.06 7.43
CA VAL A 90 1.93 3.45 6.25
C VAL A 90 0.80 2.52 6.69
N ARG A 91 -0.33 2.62 5.99
CA ARG A 91 -1.49 1.73 6.18
C ARG A 91 -1.94 1.19 4.82
N LEU A 92 -2.41 -0.04 4.80
CA LEU A 92 -2.95 -0.66 3.60
C LEU A 92 -4.37 -0.14 3.34
N LEU A 93 -4.57 0.62 2.26
CA LEU A 93 -5.89 1.00 1.79
C LEU A 93 -6.44 -0.09 0.86
N CYS A 94 -7.61 -0.64 1.16
CA CYS A 94 -8.21 -1.68 0.33
C CYS A 94 -9.74 -1.66 0.34
N GLY A 95 -10.36 -2.42 -0.56
CA GLY A 95 -11.78 -2.74 -0.49
C GLY A 95 -12.04 -3.93 0.44
N ALA A 96 -13.32 -4.14 0.77
CA ALA A 96 -13.75 -5.30 1.55
C ALA A 96 -13.47 -6.64 0.86
N ASP A 97 -13.42 -6.67 -0.47
CA ASP A 97 -13.06 -7.83 -1.28
C ASP A 97 -11.63 -8.33 -1.01
N LEU A 98 -10.66 -7.40 -0.90
CA LEU A 98 -9.30 -7.76 -0.51
C LEU A 98 -9.23 -8.22 0.94
N LEU A 99 -9.92 -7.53 1.85
CA LEU A 99 -9.94 -7.91 3.26
C LEU A 99 -10.49 -9.33 3.46
N GLU A 100 -11.63 -9.64 2.84
CA GLU A 100 -12.26 -10.97 2.89
C GLU A 100 -11.37 -12.06 2.24
N SER A 101 -10.48 -11.67 1.31
CA SER A 101 -9.55 -12.61 0.69
C SER A 101 -8.53 -13.22 1.66
N PHE A 102 -8.33 -12.63 2.85
CA PHE A 102 -7.50 -13.21 3.91
C PHE A 102 -8.01 -14.58 4.40
N ALA A 103 -9.27 -14.90 4.18
CA ALA A 103 -9.82 -16.22 4.51
C ALA A 103 -9.64 -17.27 3.41
N VAL A 104 -9.08 -16.91 2.24
CA VAL A 104 -8.86 -17.87 1.14
C VAL A 104 -7.63 -18.74 1.46
N PRO A 105 -7.80 -20.06 1.62
CA PRO A 105 -6.69 -20.93 2.01
C PRO A 105 -5.55 -20.92 0.99
N GLY A 106 -4.32 -20.71 1.46
CA GLY A 106 -3.11 -20.71 0.64
C GLY A 106 -2.93 -19.46 -0.23
N LEU A 107 -3.78 -18.44 -0.10
CA LEU A 107 -3.60 -17.15 -0.79
C LEU A 107 -2.67 -16.21 -0.03
N TRP A 108 -2.73 -16.24 1.29
CA TRP A 108 -1.95 -15.39 2.20
C TRP A 108 -1.23 -16.27 3.21
N GLU A 109 0.00 -15.90 3.56
CA GLU A 109 0.69 -16.48 4.70
C GLU A 109 0.15 -15.85 6.00
N ASP A 110 -0.10 -16.68 7.01
CA ASP A 110 -0.69 -16.21 8.28
C ASP A 110 0.21 -15.16 8.96
N GLU A 111 1.52 -15.30 8.86
CA GLU A 111 2.50 -14.34 9.37
C GLU A 111 2.40 -12.98 8.66
N ASP A 112 2.13 -12.99 7.35
CA ASP A 112 1.96 -11.76 6.56
C ASP A 112 0.67 -11.04 6.98
N ILE A 113 -0.44 -11.78 7.14
CA ILE A 113 -1.71 -11.20 7.62
C ILE A 113 -1.49 -10.55 8.99
N GLU A 114 -0.87 -11.27 9.94
CA GLU A 114 -0.64 -10.75 11.28
C GLU A 114 0.24 -9.49 11.25
N THR A 115 1.34 -9.51 10.49
CA THR A 115 2.27 -8.38 10.37
C THR A 115 1.60 -7.16 9.74
N ILE A 116 0.86 -7.35 8.64
CA ILE A 116 0.12 -6.28 7.95
C ILE A 116 -0.83 -5.58 8.92
N VAL A 117 -1.59 -6.33 9.71
CA VAL A 117 -2.63 -5.76 10.58
C VAL A 117 -2.04 -5.20 11.87
N ARG A 118 -1.00 -5.83 12.44
CA ARG A 118 -0.38 -5.43 13.71
C ARG A 118 0.48 -4.18 13.56
N ASP A 119 1.33 -4.15 12.55
CA ASP A 119 2.45 -3.19 12.46
C ASP A 119 2.05 -1.97 11.61
N PHE A 120 1.38 -2.19 10.47
CA PHE A 120 0.91 -1.15 9.55
C PHE A 120 -0.55 -0.74 9.84
N GLY A 121 -1.45 -1.71 9.81
CA GLY A 121 -2.89 -1.52 9.89
C GLY A 121 -3.54 -1.35 8.51
N ILE A 122 -4.87 -1.42 8.51
CA ILE A 122 -5.70 -1.44 7.29
C ILE A 122 -6.74 -0.33 7.36
N VAL A 123 -7.00 0.30 6.22
CA VAL A 123 -8.17 1.14 5.98
C VAL A 123 -9.01 0.44 4.91
N CYS A 124 -10.16 -0.08 5.29
CA CYS A 124 -11.04 -0.86 4.43
C CYS A 124 -12.26 -0.03 4.03
N ILE A 125 -12.44 0.21 2.74
CA ILE A 125 -13.65 0.85 2.20
C ILE A 125 -14.71 -0.22 1.95
N SER A 126 -15.85 -0.14 2.65
CA SER A 126 -16.93 -1.10 2.47
C SER A 126 -17.61 -0.91 1.12
N ARG A 127 -17.99 -2.00 0.46
CA ARG A 127 -18.80 -1.97 -0.77
C ARG A 127 -20.14 -2.65 -0.56
N GLU A 128 -21.11 -2.36 -1.43
CA GLU A 128 -22.41 -3.01 -1.40
C GLU A 128 -22.26 -4.55 -1.48
N GLY A 129 -22.92 -5.26 -0.58
CA GLY A 129 -22.89 -6.72 -0.51
C GLY A 129 -21.75 -7.33 0.31
N SER A 130 -20.81 -6.53 0.82
CA SER A 130 -19.76 -6.97 1.76
C SER A 130 -20.09 -6.58 3.20
N ASN A 131 -19.58 -7.33 4.18
CA ASN A 131 -19.69 -6.98 5.61
C ASN A 131 -18.32 -7.11 6.30
N PRO A 132 -17.42 -6.14 6.07
CA PRO A 132 -16.07 -6.19 6.62
C PRO A 132 -16.06 -6.18 8.16
N GLN A 133 -17.04 -5.56 8.82
CA GLN A 133 -17.15 -5.58 10.29
C GLN A 133 -17.34 -7.00 10.81
N LYS A 134 -18.28 -7.74 10.19
CA LYS A 134 -18.53 -9.14 10.54
C LYS A 134 -17.31 -10.00 10.27
N PHE A 135 -16.67 -9.82 9.11
CA PHE A 135 -15.47 -10.57 8.75
C PHE A 135 -14.32 -10.36 9.75
N VAL A 136 -14.07 -9.12 10.16
CA VAL A 136 -13.06 -8.79 11.19
C VAL A 136 -13.38 -9.49 12.50
N TYR A 137 -14.65 -9.49 12.93
CA TYR A 137 -15.10 -10.15 14.17
C TYR A 137 -14.95 -11.68 14.14
N GLU A 138 -15.15 -12.31 12.99
CA GLU A 138 -15.07 -13.77 12.83
C GLU A 138 -13.63 -14.29 12.70
N ASN A 139 -12.65 -13.40 12.44
CA ASN A 139 -11.24 -13.77 12.35
C ASN A 139 -10.47 -13.36 13.61
N ASP A 140 -9.84 -14.33 14.27
CA ASP A 140 -9.12 -14.11 15.54
C ASP A 140 -7.97 -13.10 15.45
N VAL A 141 -7.19 -13.13 14.35
CA VAL A 141 -6.06 -12.22 14.13
C VAL A 141 -6.57 -10.79 13.91
N LEU A 142 -7.59 -10.65 13.05
CA LEU A 142 -8.18 -9.33 12.77
C LEU A 142 -8.89 -8.75 13.99
N THR A 143 -9.62 -9.57 14.75
CA THR A 143 -10.27 -9.14 16.00
C THR A 143 -9.25 -8.68 17.04
N ARG A 144 -8.14 -9.42 17.20
CA ARG A 144 -7.05 -9.06 18.13
C ARG A 144 -6.48 -7.68 17.84
N HIS A 145 -6.33 -7.36 16.56
CA HIS A 145 -5.78 -6.10 16.08
C HIS A 145 -6.83 -5.13 15.51
N GLN A 146 -8.11 -5.28 15.87
CA GLN A 146 -9.21 -4.49 15.30
C GLN A 146 -9.04 -2.97 15.42
N ARG A 147 -8.31 -2.50 16.45
CA ARG A 147 -7.98 -1.08 16.64
C ARG A 147 -7.07 -0.52 15.53
N ARG A 148 -6.42 -1.39 14.76
CA ARG A 148 -5.59 -1.08 13.59
C ARG A 148 -6.37 -1.27 12.27
N ILE A 149 -7.66 -1.54 12.32
CA ILE A 149 -8.50 -1.71 11.14
C ILE A 149 -9.59 -0.63 11.17
N ASP A 150 -9.49 0.33 10.26
CA ASP A 150 -10.51 1.37 10.08
C ASP A 150 -11.42 0.96 8.94
N ILE A 151 -12.72 0.83 9.23
CA ILE A 151 -13.71 0.52 8.20
C ILE A 151 -14.45 1.81 7.84
N VAL A 152 -14.29 2.23 6.59
CA VAL A 152 -14.88 3.45 6.03
C VAL A 152 -16.11 3.07 5.21
N THR A 153 -17.27 3.57 5.60
CA THR A 153 -18.52 3.31 4.89
C THR A 153 -18.64 4.16 3.63
N GLU A 154 -18.71 3.51 2.46
CA GLU A 154 -19.06 4.15 1.20
C GLU A 154 -20.58 4.35 1.14
N TRP A 155 -21.05 5.59 1.36
CA TRP A 155 -22.49 5.92 1.33
C TRP A 155 -23.05 6.11 -0.09
N ILE A 156 -22.17 6.45 -1.04
CA ILE A 156 -22.52 6.64 -2.45
C ILE A 156 -21.82 5.53 -3.22
N SER A 157 -22.56 4.50 -3.62
CA SER A 157 -21.97 3.34 -4.26
C SER A 157 -21.38 3.69 -5.62
N ASN A 158 -20.07 3.44 -5.77
CA ASN A 158 -19.42 3.44 -7.07
C ASN A 158 -19.24 2.00 -7.57
N GLU A 159 -20.16 1.57 -8.43
CA GLU A 159 -20.20 0.22 -9.00
C GLU A 159 -19.28 0.02 -10.22
N ILE A 160 -18.26 0.86 -10.38
CA ILE A 160 -17.23 0.69 -11.40
C ILE A 160 -16.24 -0.39 -10.97
N SER A 161 -15.93 -1.31 -11.90
CA SER A 161 -14.86 -2.30 -11.70
C SER A 161 -14.08 -2.51 -12.99
N ALA A 162 -12.79 -2.80 -12.89
CA ALA A 162 -11.93 -3.04 -14.05
C ALA A 162 -12.48 -4.17 -14.96
N THR A 163 -13.18 -5.15 -14.39
CA THR A 163 -13.86 -6.22 -15.15
C THR A 163 -15.05 -5.71 -15.96
N LYS A 164 -15.86 -4.78 -15.42
CA LYS A 164 -16.94 -4.11 -16.16
C LYS A 164 -16.36 -3.22 -17.26
N VAL A 165 -15.32 -2.43 -16.95
CA VAL A 165 -14.62 -1.54 -17.92
C VAL A 165 -14.02 -2.33 -19.09
N ARG A 166 -13.22 -3.38 -18.83
CA ARG A 166 -12.66 -4.24 -19.90
C ARG A 166 -13.73 -4.92 -20.76
N ARG A 167 -14.94 -5.13 -20.22
CA ARG A 167 -16.07 -5.71 -20.97
C ARG A 167 -16.69 -4.67 -21.90
N ALA A 168 -16.92 -3.45 -21.43
CA ALA A 168 -17.43 -2.33 -22.23
C ALA A 168 -16.48 -2.02 -23.40
N ILE A 169 -15.17 -1.92 -23.13
CA ILE A 169 -14.14 -1.72 -24.17
C ILE A 169 -14.22 -2.82 -25.24
N ARG A 170 -14.31 -4.10 -24.84
CA ARG A 170 -14.42 -5.24 -25.77
C ARG A 170 -15.68 -5.20 -26.63
N ARG A 171 -16.70 -4.47 -26.20
CA ARG A 171 -17.97 -4.31 -26.92
C ARG A 171 -18.04 -3.01 -27.73
N GLY A 172 -17.01 -2.15 -27.66
CA GLY A 172 -17.04 -0.82 -28.26
C GLY A 172 -18.03 0.12 -27.58
N GLU A 173 -18.40 -0.16 -26.33
CA GLU A 173 -19.27 0.70 -25.52
C GLU A 173 -18.46 1.87 -24.92
N SER A 174 -19.10 3.00 -24.67
CA SER A 174 -18.49 4.11 -23.92
C SER A 174 -18.22 3.70 -22.48
N ILE A 175 -17.12 4.22 -21.92
CA ILE A 175 -16.72 4.08 -20.52
C ILE A 175 -16.65 5.43 -19.83
#